data_AF-A0A1H8XIB3-F1
#
_entry.id   AF-A0A1H8XIB3-F1
#
_cell.length_a   1.000
_cell.length_b   1.000
_cell.length_c   1.000
_cell.angle_alpha   90.00
_cell.angle_beta   90.00
_cell.angle_gamma   90.00
#
_symmetry.space_group_name_H-M   'P 1'
#
loop_
_entity.id
_entity.type
_entity.pdbx_description
1 polymer ?
#
loop_
_entity_poly.entity_id
_entity_poly.type
_entity_poly.pdbx_seq_one_letter_code
_entity_poly.pdbx_strand_id
1 'polypeptide(L)'
;MPVSVVAVCFTAGTLIRTARGEVAVEDLRIGDQAVTASGAQRPVVWLGHRTIDCARHPQSDSVQPVRIRAHALGDNRPSRDLVLSPGHAVCLDLLGEVLVPASALVNGATIVRDTVDTITYWHVELDSHDILLAEGLPAESYLDAGNRAFFAESDVVGLALAPDDRPVHAEFCRPFHEDGVLVDAARAQLRRRAEALGWRLETPEPFADTHLMVDGRVVQPVRLGLSGCFLLPATAQEVWLVTPTNTPRNAAVGLDQRQLGLSLSRLTLDDGLHAARDVALDDACLTEGFHIAEVDHRWTGGRARLPSDLWAGLIGTVRLRLDLRGPSLPRWETPDAAATEAEDRAA
;
A
#
# COMPACT_ATOMS: atom_id res chain seq x y z
N MET A 1 12.17 5.72 17.00
CA MET A 1 12.12 6.05 15.55
C MET A 1 11.59 7.48 15.42
N PRO A 2 12.17 8.36 14.60
CA PRO A 2 11.52 9.64 14.34
C PRO A 2 10.20 9.34 13.64
N VAL A 3 9.10 9.70 14.28
CA VAL A 3 7.76 9.60 13.70
C VAL A 3 7.73 10.63 12.57
N SER A 4 7.75 10.13 11.34
CA SER A 4 7.49 10.93 10.15
C SER A 4 6.12 11.57 10.33
N VAL A 5 6.08 12.89 10.40
CA VAL A 5 4.82 13.64 10.42
C VAL A 5 4.03 13.23 9.18
N VAL A 6 2.82 12.75 9.40
CA VAL A 6 2.00 12.22 8.33
C VAL A 6 1.02 13.31 7.93
N ALA A 7 0.95 13.62 6.63
CA ALA A 7 -0.05 14.55 6.12
C ALA A 7 -1.45 14.04 6.51
N VAL A 8 -2.32 14.91 7.05
CA VAL A 8 -3.73 14.63 7.41
C VAL A 8 -4.63 15.42 6.48
N CYS A 9 -5.02 14.85 5.34
CA CYS A 9 -5.63 15.61 4.26
C CYS A 9 -6.67 14.82 3.49
N PHE A 10 -7.70 15.52 3.01
CA PHE A 10 -8.59 15.05 1.96
C PHE A 10 -7.96 15.31 0.59
N THR A 11 -8.31 14.54 -0.43
CA THR A 11 -7.98 14.90 -1.81
C THR A 11 -9.04 15.82 -2.42
N ALA A 12 -8.66 16.58 -3.46
CA ALA A 12 -9.62 17.32 -4.27
C ALA A 12 -10.76 16.41 -4.79
N GLY A 13 -11.97 16.94 -4.86
CA GLY A 13 -13.19 16.25 -5.25
C GLY A 13 -13.89 15.49 -4.12
N THR A 14 -13.28 15.37 -2.94
CA THR A 14 -13.91 14.77 -1.75
C THR A 14 -15.07 15.64 -1.30
N LEU A 15 -16.27 15.05 -1.23
CA LEU A 15 -17.45 15.74 -0.73
C LEU A 15 -17.51 15.70 0.80
N ILE A 16 -17.64 16.88 1.40
CA ILE A 16 -17.84 17.08 2.83
C ILE A 16 -19.29 17.48 3.09
N ARG A 17 -19.93 16.84 4.06
CA ARG A 17 -21.29 17.17 4.44
C ARG A 17 -21.36 18.53 5.13
N THR A 18 -22.20 19.41 4.61
CA THR A 18 -22.47 20.75 5.17
C THR A 18 -23.97 21.00 5.33
N ALA A 19 -24.32 22.11 5.99
CA ALA A 19 -25.71 22.57 6.10
C ALA A 19 -26.36 22.90 4.73
N ARG A 20 -25.55 23.10 3.68
CA ARG A 20 -26.00 23.38 2.30
C ARG A 20 -25.99 22.14 1.40
N GLY A 21 -25.70 20.96 1.97
CA GLY A 21 -25.53 19.70 1.23
C GLY A 21 -24.09 19.21 1.22
N GLU A 22 -23.81 18.25 0.35
CA GLU A 22 -22.46 17.74 0.11
C GLU A 22 -21.68 18.72 -0.76
N VAL A 23 -20.54 19.23 -0.28
CA VAL A 23 -19.71 20.25 -0.95
C VAL A 23 -18.31 19.71 -1.14
N ALA A 24 -17.75 19.83 -2.35
CA ALA A 24 -16.37 19.43 -2.61
C ALA A 24 -15.39 20.23 -1.73
N VAL A 25 -14.35 19.58 -1.22
CA VAL A 25 -13.43 20.17 -0.25
C VAL A 25 -12.77 21.45 -0.77
N GLU A 26 -12.46 21.52 -2.07
CA GLU A 26 -11.91 22.70 -2.75
C GLU A 26 -12.92 23.86 -2.93
N ASP A 27 -14.22 23.59 -2.81
CA ASP A 27 -15.30 24.57 -2.95
C ASP A 27 -15.81 25.08 -1.58
N LEU A 28 -15.31 24.50 -0.48
CA LEU A 28 -15.62 24.96 0.88
C LEU A 28 -15.11 26.39 1.09
N ARG A 29 -15.81 27.13 1.94
CA ARG A 29 -15.43 28.50 2.32
C ARG A 29 -15.34 28.61 3.84
N ILE A 30 -14.42 29.43 4.32
CA ILE A 30 -14.39 29.83 5.74
C ILE A 30 -15.76 30.41 6.11
N GLY A 31 -16.34 29.91 7.20
CA GLY A 31 -17.68 30.21 7.68
C GLY A 31 -18.78 29.23 7.24
N ASP A 32 -18.52 28.36 6.25
CA ASP A 32 -19.45 27.27 5.92
C ASP A 32 -19.67 26.36 7.13
N GLN A 33 -20.91 25.89 7.32
CA GLN A 33 -21.29 25.05 8.44
C GLN A 33 -21.14 23.57 8.06
N ALA A 34 -20.06 22.93 8.49
CA ALA A 34 -19.87 21.48 8.35
C ALA A 34 -20.81 20.74 9.31
N VAL A 35 -21.43 19.66 8.85
CA VAL A 35 -22.25 18.77 9.70
C VAL A 35 -21.35 17.65 10.19
N THR A 36 -21.07 17.61 11.49
CA THR A 36 -20.19 16.60 12.09
C THR A 36 -20.91 15.28 12.32
N ALA A 37 -20.16 14.21 12.59
CA ALA A 37 -20.73 12.88 12.83
C ALA A 37 -21.71 12.83 14.02
N SER A 38 -21.54 13.74 15.00
CA SER A 38 -22.48 13.91 16.13
C SER A 38 -23.78 14.61 15.75
N GLY A 39 -23.87 15.17 14.53
CA GLY A 39 -24.98 15.99 14.05
C GLY A 39 -24.84 17.48 14.37
N ALA A 40 -23.77 17.90 15.07
CA ALA A 40 -23.50 19.31 15.30
C ALA A 40 -23.15 20.03 13.98
N GLN A 41 -23.49 21.32 13.90
CA GLN A 41 -23.02 22.20 12.84
C GLN A 41 -21.89 23.05 13.39
N ARG A 42 -20.73 22.99 12.73
CA ARG A 42 -19.53 23.73 13.14
C ARG A 42 -18.99 24.57 11.98
N PRO A 43 -18.62 25.84 12.21
CA PRO A 43 -18.04 26.66 11.17
C PRO A 43 -16.65 26.13 10.78
N VAL A 44 -16.39 26.07 9.48
CA VAL A 44 -15.02 25.95 8.95
C VAL A 44 -14.29 27.25 9.26
N VAL A 45 -13.19 27.18 10.02
CA VAL A 45 -12.40 28.36 10.43
C VAL A 45 -11.13 28.52 9.61
N TRP A 46 -10.64 27.43 9.03
CA TRP A 46 -9.46 27.45 8.17
C TRP A 46 -9.51 26.35 7.11
N LEU A 47 -8.95 26.66 5.95
CA LEU A 47 -8.75 25.77 4.81
C LEU A 47 -7.30 25.96 4.34
N GLY A 48 -6.59 24.86 4.16
CA GLY A 48 -5.25 24.86 3.59
C GLY A 48 -5.14 23.79 2.52
N HIS A 49 -4.31 24.00 1.51
CA HIS A 49 -4.06 22.98 0.50
C HIS A 49 -2.62 22.98 0.03
N ARG A 50 -2.19 21.82 -0.47
CA ARG A 50 -0.85 21.67 -1.04
C ARG A 50 -0.83 20.60 -2.11
N THR A 51 -0.15 20.93 -3.20
CA THR A 51 0.17 19.95 -4.25
C THR A 51 1.53 19.32 -3.98
N ILE A 52 1.60 18.00 -4.04
CA ILE A 52 2.81 17.21 -3.81
C ILE A 52 3.16 16.47 -5.10
N ASP A 53 4.41 16.59 -5.54
CA ASP A 53 5.03 15.70 -6.54
C ASP A 53 5.44 14.41 -5.82
N CYS A 54 4.58 13.40 -5.90
CA CYS A 54 4.77 12.11 -5.24
C CYS A 54 5.87 11.29 -5.91
N ALA A 55 6.03 11.40 -7.23
CA ALA A 55 7.05 10.68 -7.99
C ALA A 55 8.48 11.07 -7.58
N ARG A 56 8.68 12.32 -7.15
CA ARG A 56 9.98 12.85 -6.72
C ARG A 56 10.13 12.93 -5.20
N HIS A 57 9.14 12.51 -4.42
CA HIS A 57 9.20 12.61 -2.96
C HIS A 57 10.20 11.58 -2.41
N PRO A 58 11.18 11.99 -1.56
CA PRO A 58 12.19 11.07 -1.00
C PRO A 58 11.60 9.88 -0.23
N GLN A 59 10.39 10.06 0.29
CA GLN A 59 9.60 9.04 0.96
C GLN A 59 8.25 8.93 0.26
N SER A 60 8.21 8.42 -0.97
CA SER A 60 6.97 8.31 -1.76
C SER A 60 5.82 7.69 -0.95
N ASP A 61 6.07 6.59 -0.25
CA ASP A 61 5.05 5.87 0.54
C ASP A 61 4.41 6.70 1.68
N SER A 62 5.06 7.77 2.13
CA SER A 62 4.51 8.66 3.16
C SER A 62 3.54 9.72 2.60
N VAL A 63 3.49 9.89 1.27
CA VAL A 63 2.65 10.88 0.59
C VAL A 63 1.69 10.28 -0.43
N GLN A 64 1.93 9.05 -0.89
CA GLN A 64 1.01 8.33 -1.77
C GLN A 64 -0.35 8.11 -1.08
N PRO A 65 -1.47 8.43 -1.74
CA PRO A 65 -2.78 8.40 -1.09
C PRO A 65 -3.27 6.99 -0.78
N VAL A 66 -4.15 6.89 0.20
CA VAL A 66 -4.94 5.71 0.52
C VAL A 66 -6.34 5.88 -0.03
N ARG A 67 -6.75 4.97 -0.92
CA ARG A 67 -8.11 4.85 -1.41
C ARG A 67 -8.89 3.88 -0.55
N ILE A 68 -10.00 4.36 0.00
CA ILE A 68 -11.03 3.59 0.67
C ILE A 68 -12.18 3.44 -0.32
N ARG A 69 -12.38 2.22 -0.85
CA ARG A 69 -13.46 1.99 -1.82
C ARG A 69 -14.84 2.21 -1.21
N ALA A 70 -15.80 2.54 -2.06
CA ALA A 70 -17.21 2.57 -1.66
C ALA A 70 -17.58 1.30 -0.87
N HIS A 71 -18.33 1.49 0.22
CA HIS A 71 -18.83 0.44 1.09
C HIS A 71 -17.76 -0.34 1.91
N ALA A 72 -16.49 0.05 1.88
CA ALA A 72 -15.39 -0.70 2.50
C ALA A 72 -15.46 -0.84 4.02
N LEU A 73 -16.04 0.14 4.72
CA LEU A 73 -16.15 0.21 6.19
C LEU A 73 -17.59 0.03 6.69
N GLY A 74 -18.52 -0.32 5.78
CA GLY A 74 -19.94 -0.48 6.06
C GLY A 74 -20.78 -0.01 4.89
N ASP A 75 -22.09 -0.25 4.92
CA ASP A 75 -22.97 0.20 3.83
C ASP A 75 -22.96 1.74 3.76
N ASN A 76 -22.71 2.27 2.56
CA ASN A 76 -22.52 3.70 2.29
C ASN A 76 -21.42 4.34 3.14
N ARG A 77 -20.40 3.57 3.56
CA ARG A 77 -19.24 4.04 4.31
C ARG A 77 -17.94 3.59 3.64
N PRO A 78 -17.32 4.45 2.83
CA PRO A 78 -17.91 5.65 2.22
C PRO A 78 -18.98 5.30 1.16
N SER A 79 -19.81 6.26 0.75
CA SER A 79 -20.87 6.10 -0.28
C SER A 79 -20.32 6.02 -1.71
N ARG A 80 -19.11 6.55 -1.92
CA ARG A 80 -18.28 6.43 -3.11
C ARG A 80 -16.82 6.29 -2.69
N ASP A 81 -15.91 6.01 -3.60
CA ASP A 81 -14.49 5.96 -3.28
C ASP A 81 -14.04 7.27 -2.63
N LEU A 82 -13.43 7.15 -1.44
CA LEU A 82 -12.83 8.25 -0.70
C LEU A 82 -11.31 8.08 -0.73
N VAL A 83 -10.60 9.14 -1.08
CA VAL A 83 -9.14 9.13 -1.14
C VAL A 83 -8.59 10.10 -0.11
N LEU A 84 -7.70 9.61 0.74
CA LEU A 84 -7.13 10.34 1.87
C LEU A 84 -5.60 10.24 1.84
N SER A 85 -4.92 11.18 2.50
CA SER A 85 -3.51 10.99 2.80
C SER A 85 -3.30 9.81 3.78
N PRO A 86 -2.09 9.19 3.82
CA PRO A 86 -1.81 8.05 4.69
C PRO A 86 -2.12 8.26 6.18
N GLY A 87 -1.97 9.48 6.67
CA GLY A 87 -2.10 9.83 8.08
C GLY A 87 -3.49 10.25 8.50
N HIS A 88 -4.37 10.52 7.54
CA HIS A 88 -5.71 11.01 7.83
C HIS A 88 -6.50 9.95 8.61
N ALA A 89 -6.97 10.31 9.79
CA ALA A 89 -7.67 9.38 10.65
C ALA A 89 -9.14 9.23 10.29
N VAL A 90 -9.55 7.97 10.17
CA VAL A 90 -10.94 7.57 10.04
C VAL A 90 -11.46 7.26 11.43
N CYS A 91 -12.67 7.76 11.74
CA CYS A 91 -13.33 7.48 13.00
C CYS A 91 -14.11 6.17 12.91
N LEU A 92 -13.76 5.20 13.74
CA LEU A 92 -14.36 3.87 13.80
C LEU A 92 -14.97 3.62 15.18
N ASP A 93 -16.06 2.87 15.23
CA ASP A 93 -16.64 2.40 16.49
C ASP A 93 -16.07 1.00 16.82
N LEU A 94 -15.08 0.98 17.72
CA LEU A 94 -14.34 -0.21 18.14
C LEU A 94 -14.27 -0.27 19.67
N LEU A 95 -15.43 -0.49 20.30
CA LEU A 95 -15.64 -0.34 21.76
C LEU A 95 -15.65 1.14 22.17
N GLY A 96 -16.28 1.98 21.35
CA GLY A 96 -16.21 3.43 21.42
C GLY A 96 -15.58 4.02 20.17
N GLU A 97 -15.82 5.31 19.95
CA GLU A 97 -15.26 6.05 18.81
C GLU A 97 -13.75 6.23 18.97
N VAL A 98 -12.99 5.75 18.00
CA VAL A 98 -11.53 5.85 17.93
C VAL A 98 -11.08 6.31 16.55
N LEU A 99 -9.94 7.00 16.51
CA LEU A 99 -9.29 7.47 15.29
C LEU A 99 -8.19 6.50 14.88
N VAL A 100 -8.23 6.04 13.64
CA VAL A 100 -7.22 5.15 13.06
C VAL A 100 -6.75 5.73 11.71
N PRO A 101 -5.44 5.93 11.50
CA PRO A 101 -4.94 6.48 10.24
C PRO A 101 -5.28 5.56 9.06
N ALA A 102 -5.65 6.14 7.91
CA ALA A 102 -6.04 5.40 6.72
C ALA A 102 -4.99 4.35 6.29
N SER A 103 -3.70 4.67 6.45
CA SER A 103 -2.59 3.75 6.17
C SER A 103 -2.58 2.48 7.01
N ALA A 104 -3.06 2.53 8.26
CA ALA A 104 -3.17 1.37 9.13
C ALA A 104 -4.34 0.44 8.75
N LEU A 105 -5.31 0.97 7.98
CA LEU A 105 -6.48 0.25 7.50
C LEU A 105 -6.28 -0.43 6.14
N VAL A 106 -5.16 -0.17 5.43
CA VAL A 106 -4.85 -0.75 4.12
C VAL A 106 -4.89 -2.28 4.19
N ASN A 107 -5.80 -2.92 3.46
CA ASN A 107 -6.00 -4.38 3.47
C ASN A 107 -5.65 -5.05 2.15
N GLY A 108 -5.25 -4.30 1.12
CA GLY A 108 -4.92 -4.83 -0.21
C GLY A 108 -6.13 -5.29 -1.03
N ALA A 109 -7.33 -5.25 -0.44
CA ALA A 109 -8.62 -5.44 -1.10
C ALA A 109 -9.31 -4.08 -1.13
N THR A 110 -10.39 -3.89 -0.37
CA THR A 110 -11.24 -2.69 -0.37
C THR A 110 -10.55 -1.39 0.07
N ILE A 111 -9.38 -1.44 0.69
CA ILE A 111 -8.57 -0.28 1.06
C ILE A 111 -7.13 -0.50 0.56
N VAL A 112 -6.67 0.37 -0.34
CA VAL A 112 -5.37 0.25 -1.03
C VAL A 112 -4.61 1.57 -1.03
N ARG A 113 -3.30 1.51 -1.23
CA ARG A 113 -2.50 2.69 -1.58
C ARG A 113 -2.50 2.81 -3.09
N ASP A 114 -2.85 3.99 -3.61
CA ASP A 114 -2.66 4.27 -5.03
C ASP A 114 -1.23 4.74 -5.28
N THR A 115 -0.78 4.66 -6.53
CA THR A 115 0.46 5.29 -6.98
C THR A 115 0.11 6.37 -7.97
N VAL A 116 0.37 7.61 -7.61
CA VAL A 116 0.15 8.79 -8.46
C VAL A 116 1.44 9.60 -8.55
N ASP A 117 1.59 10.34 -9.65
CA ASP A 117 2.75 11.22 -9.84
C ASP A 117 2.59 12.52 -9.05
N THR A 118 1.37 13.04 -8.95
CA THR A 118 1.07 14.31 -8.29
C THR A 118 -0.30 14.25 -7.64
N ILE A 119 -0.45 14.89 -6.47
CA ILE A 119 -1.72 14.96 -5.75
C ILE A 119 -1.90 16.29 -5.04
N THR A 120 -3.14 16.77 -4.96
CA THR A 120 -3.49 17.96 -4.17
C THR A 120 -4.28 17.53 -2.94
N TYR A 121 -3.73 17.90 -1.79
CA TYR A 121 -4.26 17.59 -0.46
C TYR A 121 -4.85 18.85 0.18
N TRP A 122 -5.99 18.69 0.84
CA TRP A 122 -6.78 19.75 1.49
C TRP A 122 -6.98 19.45 2.97
N HIS A 123 -6.86 20.48 3.80
CA HIS A 123 -7.14 20.48 5.22
C HIS A 123 -8.40 21.29 5.51
N VAL A 124 -9.25 20.76 6.38
CA VAL A 124 -10.48 21.43 6.82
C VAL A 124 -10.43 21.52 8.33
N GLU A 125 -10.28 22.73 8.85
CA GLU A 125 -10.29 22.99 10.28
C GLU A 125 -11.62 23.60 10.72
N LEU A 126 -12.14 23.11 11.84
CA LEU A 126 -13.35 23.62 12.48
C LEU A 126 -12.99 24.47 13.71
N ASP A 127 -13.96 25.18 14.27
CA ASP A 127 -13.79 25.96 15.51
C ASP A 127 -13.34 25.12 16.73
N SER A 128 -13.55 23.81 16.67
CA SER A 128 -12.85 22.85 17.50
C SER A 128 -12.73 21.51 16.78
N HIS A 129 -11.65 20.79 17.07
CA HIS A 129 -11.38 19.48 16.47
C HIS A 129 -12.57 18.53 16.70
N ASP A 130 -13.13 18.02 15.59
CA ASP A 130 -14.28 17.12 15.54
C ASP A 130 -14.18 16.15 14.35
N ILE A 131 -15.21 15.34 14.18
CA ILE A 131 -15.35 14.35 13.12
C ILE A 131 -16.25 14.87 12.00
N LEU A 132 -15.67 15.09 10.82
CA LEU A 132 -16.38 15.42 9.58
C LEU A 132 -17.04 14.17 8.98
N LEU A 133 -18.01 14.38 8.09
CA LEU A 133 -18.56 13.33 7.24
C LEU A 133 -18.07 13.56 5.80
N ALA A 134 -17.08 12.79 5.39
CA ALA A 134 -16.46 12.84 4.06
C ALA A 134 -16.94 11.65 3.23
N GLU A 135 -17.67 11.90 2.14
CA GLU A 135 -18.36 10.84 1.37
C GLU A 135 -19.21 9.92 2.25
N GLY A 136 -19.82 10.48 3.30
CA GLY A 136 -20.58 9.75 4.32
C GLY A 136 -19.73 8.95 5.33
N LEU A 137 -18.41 8.92 5.19
CA LEU A 137 -17.50 8.29 6.15
C LEU A 137 -17.05 9.30 7.24
N PRO A 138 -17.18 8.95 8.54
CA PRO A 138 -16.60 9.73 9.62
C PRO A 138 -15.07 9.81 9.53
N ALA A 139 -14.53 11.02 9.38
CA ALA A 139 -13.09 11.29 9.29
C ALA A 139 -12.72 12.54 10.09
N GLU A 140 -11.49 12.62 10.57
CA GLU A 140 -11.06 13.75 11.40
C GLU A 140 -11.08 15.09 10.64
N SER A 141 -11.46 16.16 11.33
CA SER A 141 -11.08 17.52 10.92
C SER A 141 -9.60 17.75 11.21
N TYR A 142 -9.02 18.78 10.62
CA TYR A 142 -7.65 19.16 10.90
C TYR A 142 -7.49 19.61 12.36
N LEU A 143 -6.48 19.06 13.02
CA LEU A 143 -5.99 19.53 14.31
C LEU A 143 -4.73 20.36 14.05
N ASP A 144 -4.76 21.64 14.40
CA ASP A 144 -3.58 22.50 14.28
C ASP A 144 -2.52 22.12 15.31
N ALA A 145 -1.47 21.47 14.82
CA ALA A 145 -0.30 21.13 15.60
C ALA A 145 0.92 21.95 15.15
N GLY A 146 0.74 23.24 14.85
CA GLY A 146 1.83 24.13 14.47
C GLY A 146 2.33 23.97 13.03
N ASN A 147 1.72 23.10 12.22
CA ASN A 147 2.03 22.88 10.81
C ASN A 147 1.25 23.76 9.82
N ARG A 148 0.37 24.66 10.26
CA ARG A 148 -0.42 25.51 9.32
C ARG A 148 0.44 26.26 8.31
N ALA A 149 1.62 26.73 8.72
CA ALA A 149 2.54 27.47 7.85
C ALA A 149 3.05 26.65 6.65
N PHE A 150 3.06 25.32 6.75
CA PHE A 150 3.46 24.42 5.66
C PHE A 150 2.43 24.38 4.50
N PHE A 151 1.21 24.82 4.75
CA PHE A 151 0.07 24.75 3.83
C PHE A 151 -0.39 26.12 3.31
N ALA A 152 0.29 27.20 3.70
CA ALA A 152 0.14 28.52 3.10
C ALA A 152 1.16 28.63 1.95
N GLU A 153 0.74 28.40 0.71
CA GLU A 153 1.49 28.50 -0.58
C GLU A 153 2.91 29.09 -0.50
N SER A 154 3.85 28.36 0.09
CA SER A 154 5.25 28.76 0.24
C SER A 154 6.14 27.54 0.09
N ASP A 155 7.30 27.76 -0.53
CA ASP A 155 8.30 26.77 -0.97
C ASP A 155 9.00 25.99 0.17
N VAL A 156 8.27 25.60 1.22
CA VAL A 156 8.82 24.80 2.31
C VAL A 156 8.84 23.33 1.87
N VAL A 157 10.01 22.87 1.45
CA VAL A 157 10.28 21.44 1.16
C VAL A 157 10.58 20.75 2.48
N GLY A 158 9.58 20.13 3.08
CA GLY A 158 9.78 19.29 4.27
C GLY A 158 8.51 19.06 5.07
N LEU A 159 8.00 17.83 5.04
CA LEU A 159 6.86 17.37 5.84
C LEU A 159 7.17 17.37 7.36
N ALA A 160 8.34 17.81 7.82
CA ALA A 160 8.75 17.67 9.22
C ALA A 160 8.25 18.84 10.09
N LEU A 161 7.34 18.55 11.01
CA LEU A 161 7.19 19.33 12.25
C LEU A 161 8.48 19.25 13.04
N ALA A 162 8.86 20.34 13.70
CA ALA A 162 9.86 20.26 14.75
C ALA A 162 9.36 19.27 15.82
N PRO A 163 10.25 18.50 16.49
CA PRO A 163 9.86 17.48 17.46
C PRO A 163 8.96 17.97 18.60
N ASP A 164 9.02 19.27 18.93
CA ASP A 164 8.25 19.92 20.00
C ASP A 164 6.86 20.42 19.56
N ASP A 165 6.53 20.39 18.27
CA ASP A 165 5.23 20.84 17.73
C ASP A 165 4.26 19.68 17.49
N ARG A 166 4.56 18.46 17.99
CA ARG A 166 3.64 17.32 17.80
C ARG A 166 2.40 17.50 18.66
N PRO A 167 1.19 17.31 18.13
CA PRO A 167 0.01 17.30 18.97
C PRO A 167 0.13 16.10 19.89
N VAL A 168 -0.01 16.33 21.19
CA VAL A 168 -0.08 15.21 22.14
C VAL A 168 -1.41 14.49 21.87
N HIS A 169 -1.44 13.14 21.92
CA HIS A 169 -2.68 12.36 21.69
C HIS A 169 -3.90 12.86 22.50
N ALA A 170 -3.69 13.59 23.60
CA ALA A 170 -4.70 14.22 24.44
C ALA A 170 -5.49 15.36 23.75
N GLU A 171 -5.01 15.90 22.63
CA GLU A 171 -5.66 16.99 21.89
C GLU A 171 -6.64 16.48 20.81
N PHE A 172 -6.61 15.17 20.53
CA PHE A 172 -7.57 14.58 19.61
C PHE A 172 -8.98 14.54 20.23
N CYS A 173 -9.99 14.76 19.40
CA CYS A 173 -11.38 14.72 19.83
C CYS A 173 -11.82 13.30 20.23
N ARG A 174 -11.06 12.27 19.83
CA ARG A 174 -11.23 10.86 20.17
C ARG A 174 -9.86 10.18 20.35
N PRO A 175 -9.77 9.06 21.08
CA PRO A 175 -8.53 8.30 21.21
C PRO A 175 -7.97 7.90 19.84
N PHE A 176 -6.67 8.14 19.64
CA PHE A 176 -5.98 7.87 18.38
C PHE A 176 -5.09 6.64 18.51
N HIS A 177 -5.19 5.72 17.54
CA HIS A 177 -4.49 4.44 17.55
C HIS A 177 -3.84 4.17 16.19
N GLU A 178 -2.50 4.18 16.15
CA GLU A 178 -1.72 3.83 14.94
C GLU A 178 -1.53 2.31 14.81
N ASP A 179 -1.50 1.61 15.94
CA ASP A 179 -1.30 0.17 16.03
C ASP A 179 -2.01 -0.45 17.26
N GLY A 180 -1.73 -1.72 17.50
CA GLY A 180 -2.26 -2.48 18.63
C GLY A 180 -3.63 -3.11 18.38
N VAL A 181 -4.22 -3.60 19.47
CA VAL A 181 -5.39 -4.51 19.43
C VAL A 181 -6.62 -3.92 18.74
N LEU A 182 -6.82 -2.60 18.82
CA LEU A 182 -7.94 -1.93 18.17
C LEU A 182 -7.75 -1.86 16.66
N VAL A 183 -6.54 -1.56 16.20
CA VAL A 183 -6.20 -1.58 14.77
C VAL A 183 -6.30 -3.00 14.21
N ASP A 184 -5.83 -4.00 14.96
CA ASP A 184 -5.97 -5.41 14.55
C ASP A 184 -7.44 -5.84 14.46
N ALA A 185 -8.28 -5.40 15.39
CA ALA A 185 -9.72 -5.62 15.34
C ALA A 185 -10.36 -4.93 14.12
N ALA A 186 -9.97 -3.68 13.81
CA ALA A 186 -10.42 -2.96 12.62
C ALA A 186 -10.07 -3.73 11.34
N ARG A 187 -8.82 -4.21 11.22
CA ARG A 187 -8.35 -5.00 10.07
C ARG A 187 -9.11 -6.33 9.94
N ALA A 188 -9.39 -7.00 11.04
CA ALA A 188 -10.19 -8.23 11.04
C ALA A 188 -11.64 -7.99 10.60
N GLN A 189 -12.24 -6.85 10.97
CA GLN A 189 -13.56 -6.44 10.46
C GLN A 189 -13.52 -6.13 8.97
N LEU A 190 -12.52 -5.36 8.52
CA LEU A 190 -12.31 -5.01 7.11
C LEU A 190 -12.13 -6.24 6.21
N ARG A 191 -11.43 -7.27 6.69
CA ARG A 191 -11.29 -8.54 5.97
C ARG A 191 -12.65 -9.20 5.75
N ARG A 192 -13.43 -9.39 6.82
CA ARG A 192 -14.78 -9.98 6.72
C ARG A 192 -15.68 -9.14 5.81
N ARG A 193 -15.53 -7.82 5.85
CA ARG A 193 -16.26 -6.91 4.96
C ARG A 193 -15.86 -7.07 3.50
N ALA A 194 -14.57 -7.19 3.20
CA ALA A 194 -14.10 -7.47 1.83
C ALA A 194 -14.68 -8.79 1.30
N GLU A 195 -14.64 -9.85 2.10
CA GLU A 195 -15.24 -11.16 1.77
C GLU A 195 -16.76 -11.04 1.52
N ALA A 196 -17.48 -10.29 2.36
CA ALA A 196 -18.90 -10.01 2.17
C ALA A 196 -19.22 -9.19 0.90
N LEU A 197 -18.26 -8.39 0.43
CA LEU A 197 -18.32 -7.65 -0.84
C LEU A 197 -17.86 -8.50 -2.05
N GLY A 198 -17.60 -9.80 -1.85
CA GLY A 198 -17.26 -10.75 -2.91
C GLY A 198 -15.78 -10.90 -3.20
N TRP A 199 -14.89 -10.22 -2.47
CA TRP A 199 -13.45 -10.39 -2.61
C TRP A 199 -13.02 -11.75 -2.07
N ARG A 200 -12.08 -12.40 -2.75
CA ARG A 200 -11.57 -13.72 -2.33
C ARG A 200 -10.07 -13.65 -2.12
N LEU A 201 -9.59 -14.31 -1.07
CA LEU A 201 -8.16 -14.44 -0.83
C LEU A 201 -7.72 -15.82 -1.35
N GLU A 202 -6.95 -15.82 -2.43
CA GLU A 202 -6.49 -17.04 -3.09
C GLU A 202 -4.97 -17.15 -3.02
N THR A 203 -4.47 -18.38 -2.94
CA THR A 203 -3.03 -18.64 -3.01
C THR A 203 -2.68 -19.05 -4.43
N PRO A 204 -1.99 -18.19 -5.21
CA PRO A 204 -1.63 -18.53 -6.58
C PRO A 204 -0.67 -19.71 -6.63
N GLU A 205 -0.68 -20.43 -7.74
CA GLU A 205 0.35 -21.43 -8.00
C GLU A 205 1.76 -20.80 -7.93
N PRO A 206 2.77 -21.57 -7.48
CA PRO A 206 4.16 -21.14 -7.55
C PRO A 206 4.55 -20.63 -8.95
N PHE A 207 5.26 -19.50 -9.00
CA PHE A 207 5.64 -18.82 -10.25
C PHE A 207 4.46 -18.33 -11.12
N ALA A 208 3.23 -18.24 -10.59
CA ALA A 208 2.14 -17.54 -11.28
C ALA A 208 2.56 -16.11 -11.64
N ASP A 209 2.30 -15.72 -12.88
CA ASP A 209 2.65 -14.42 -13.49
C ASP A 209 4.14 -14.03 -13.36
N THR A 210 5.00 -14.99 -13.03
CA THR A 210 6.44 -14.78 -12.88
C THR A 210 7.17 -15.07 -14.19
N HIS A 211 8.09 -14.19 -14.56
CA HIS A 211 8.91 -14.36 -15.75
C HIS A 211 10.29 -13.73 -15.57
N LEU A 212 11.25 -14.12 -16.42
CA LEU A 212 12.45 -13.31 -16.63
C LEU A 212 12.20 -12.32 -17.76
N MET A 213 12.82 -11.16 -17.63
CA MET A 213 12.98 -10.17 -18.67
C MET A 213 14.47 -10.16 -19.04
N VAL A 214 14.82 -10.75 -20.19
CA VAL A 214 16.20 -10.97 -20.66
C VAL A 214 16.43 -10.11 -21.90
N ASP A 215 17.27 -9.08 -21.78
CA ASP A 215 17.63 -8.14 -22.86
C ASP A 215 16.40 -7.64 -23.66
N GLY A 216 15.32 -7.29 -22.96
CA GLY A 216 14.07 -6.82 -23.57
C GLY A 216 13.04 -7.91 -23.92
N ARG A 217 13.34 -9.18 -23.67
CA ARG A 217 12.46 -10.31 -24.02
C ARG A 217 11.95 -11.05 -22.79
N VAL A 218 10.68 -11.42 -22.83
CA VAL A 218 10.05 -12.23 -21.79
C VAL A 218 10.45 -13.71 -21.96
N VAL A 219 10.91 -14.33 -20.87
CA VAL A 219 11.22 -15.76 -20.78
C VAL A 219 10.39 -16.36 -19.66
N GLN A 220 9.55 -17.33 -20.01
CA GLN A 220 8.68 -18.04 -19.06
C GLN A 220 9.43 -19.19 -18.39
N PRO A 221 9.12 -19.51 -17.11
CA PRO A 221 9.69 -20.69 -16.47
C PRO A 221 8.97 -21.97 -16.91
N VAL A 222 9.74 -23.05 -17.01
CA VAL A 222 9.19 -24.40 -16.87
C VAL A 222 9.03 -24.67 -15.36
N ARG A 223 7.82 -25.03 -14.94
CA ARG A 223 7.43 -25.11 -13.52
C ARG A 223 7.16 -26.54 -13.10
N LEU A 224 7.61 -26.92 -11.91
CA LEU A 224 7.29 -28.19 -11.27
C LEU A 224 7.20 -27.99 -9.75
N GLY A 225 5.99 -27.86 -9.22
CA GLY A 225 5.78 -27.61 -7.80
C GLY A 225 6.46 -26.30 -7.36
N LEU A 226 7.38 -26.40 -6.39
CA LEU A 226 8.13 -25.26 -5.86
C LEU A 226 9.41 -24.93 -6.65
N SER A 227 9.66 -25.59 -7.78
CA SER A 227 10.85 -25.36 -8.61
C SER A 227 10.46 -24.74 -9.95
N GLY A 228 11.19 -23.70 -10.35
CA GLY A 228 11.06 -23.03 -11.64
C GLY A 228 12.41 -23.00 -12.37
N CYS A 229 12.41 -23.33 -13.66
CA CYS A 229 13.61 -23.31 -14.49
C CYS A 229 13.42 -22.34 -15.67
N PHE A 230 14.36 -21.41 -15.82
CA PHE A 230 14.41 -20.47 -16.93
C PHE A 230 15.60 -20.78 -17.82
N LEU A 231 15.42 -20.58 -19.13
CA LEU A 231 16.47 -20.76 -20.13
C LEU A 231 16.85 -19.39 -20.70
N LEU A 232 18.12 -19.02 -20.56
CA LEU A 232 18.66 -17.76 -21.05
C LEU A 232 19.98 -18.00 -21.78
N PRO A 233 20.33 -17.19 -22.79
CA PRO A 233 21.63 -17.30 -23.44
C PRO A 233 22.73 -16.85 -22.48
N ALA A 234 23.90 -17.51 -22.52
CA ALA A 234 25.07 -17.12 -21.73
C ALA A 234 25.57 -15.70 -22.04
N THR A 235 25.17 -15.14 -23.19
CA THR A 235 25.48 -13.76 -23.59
C THR A 235 24.57 -12.72 -22.95
N ALA A 236 23.52 -13.11 -22.22
CA ALA A 236 22.56 -12.20 -21.61
C ALA A 236 23.26 -11.19 -20.68
N GLN A 237 22.86 -9.91 -20.77
CA GLN A 237 23.48 -8.83 -20.00
C GLN A 237 22.51 -8.22 -19.00
N GLU A 238 21.27 -8.01 -19.44
CA GLU A 238 20.23 -7.39 -18.63
C GLU A 238 19.14 -8.41 -18.32
N VAL A 239 19.19 -8.98 -17.12
CA VAL A 239 18.22 -9.99 -16.67
C VAL A 239 17.50 -9.52 -15.42
N TRP A 240 16.18 -9.49 -15.52
CA TRP A 240 15.29 -9.14 -14.41
C TRP A 240 14.34 -10.28 -14.12
N LEU A 241 14.30 -10.73 -12.88
CA LEU A 241 13.22 -11.57 -12.37
C LEU A 241 12.03 -10.68 -12.00
N VAL A 242 10.94 -10.83 -12.74
CA VAL A 242 9.71 -10.07 -12.53
C VAL A 242 8.70 -10.98 -11.87
N THR A 243 8.26 -10.60 -10.68
CA THR A 243 7.36 -11.40 -9.83
C THR A 243 6.24 -10.51 -9.30
N PRO A 244 4.98 -10.97 -9.28
CA PRO A 244 3.95 -10.29 -8.50
C PRO A 244 4.37 -10.17 -7.05
N THR A 245 4.03 -9.06 -6.41
CA THR A 245 4.25 -8.88 -4.96
C THR A 245 2.94 -8.85 -4.21
N ASN A 246 3.00 -9.25 -2.94
CA ASN A 246 1.97 -8.92 -1.99
C ASN A 246 2.57 -8.59 -0.62
N THR A 247 1.79 -7.92 0.21
CA THR A 247 2.13 -7.62 1.59
C THR A 247 1.47 -8.64 2.51
N PRO A 248 2.24 -9.49 3.25
CA PRO A 248 1.67 -10.52 4.12
C PRO A 248 0.63 -9.99 5.12
N ARG A 249 0.82 -8.78 5.64
CA ARG A 249 -0.14 -8.10 6.53
C ARG A 249 -1.50 -7.82 5.88
N ASN A 250 -1.55 -7.64 4.56
CA ASN A 250 -2.80 -7.43 3.81
C ASN A 250 -3.59 -8.73 3.62
N ALA A 251 -2.88 -9.85 3.51
CA ALA A 251 -3.45 -11.19 3.41
C ALA A 251 -3.74 -11.84 4.78
N ALA A 252 -3.46 -11.13 5.90
CA ALA A 252 -3.54 -11.67 7.25
C ALA A 252 -2.70 -12.95 7.48
N VAL A 253 -1.57 -13.09 6.77
CA VAL A 253 -0.62 -14.22 6.89
C VAL A 253 0.56 -13.87 7.81
N GLY A 254 0.56 -12.67 8.40
CA GLY A 254 1.56 -12.22 9.34
C GLY A 254 1.49 -10.71 9.57
N LEU A 255 2.52 -10.16 10.22
CA LEU A 255 2.64 -8.72 10.48
C LEU A 255 3.57 -8.01 9.49
N ASP A 256 4.23 -8.76 8.59
CA ASP A 256 5.18 -8.20 7.63
C ASP A 256 4.48 -7.24 6.65
N GLN A 257 5.03 -6.03 6.56
CA GLN A 257 4.50 -4.91 5.78
C GLN A 257 5.23 -4.73 4.45
N ARG A 258 6.32 -5.47 4.21
CA ARG A 258 7.08 -5.41 2.97
C ARG A 258 6.23 -5.91 1.80
N GLN A 259 6.46 -5.38 0.62
CA GLN A 259 5.99 -5.99 -0.62
C GLN A 259 6.94 -7.13 -1.00
N LEU A 260 6.47 -8.36 -0.88
CA LEU A 260 7.26 -9.57 -1.06
C LEU A 260 6.78 -10.34 -2.29
N GLY A 261 7.72 -10.78 -3.12
CA GLY A 261 7.49 -11.66 -4.27
C GLY A 261 7.73 -13.13 -3.91
N LEU A 262 8.71 -13.76 -4.57
CA LEU A 262 9.07 -15.15 -4.33
C LEU A 262 9.94 -15.31 -3.08
N SER A 263 9.67 -16.37 -2.30
CA SER A 263 10.51 -16.81 -1.19
C SER A 263 11.53 -17.83 -1.70
N LEU A 264 12.71 -17.39 -2.13
CA LEU A 264 13.73 -18.27 -2.70
C LEU A 264 14.46 -19.05 -1.60
N SER A 265 14.48 -20.38 -1.69
CA SER A 265 15.29 -21.26 -0.82
C SER A 265 16.58 -21.70 -1.49
N ARG A 266 16.63 -21.68 -2.83
CA ARG A 266 17.86 -22.00 -3.59
C ARG A 266 17.86 -21.31 -4.96
N LEU A 267 19.05 -20.91 -5.40
CA LEU A 267 19.32 -20.42 -6.75
C LEU A 267 20.49 -21.21 -7.33
N THR A 268 20.28 -21.85 -8.47
CA THR A 268 21.31 -22.65 -9.15
C THR A 268 21.41 -22.34 -10.63
N LEU A 269 22.64 -22.38 -11.16
CA LEU A 269 22.96 -22.08 -12.55
C LEU A 269 23.82 -23.19 -13.14
N ASP A 270 23.51 -23.61 -14.36
CA ASP A 270 24.35 -24.55 -15.11
C ASP A 270 24.07 -24.43 -16.62
N ASP A 271 24.94 -24.96 -17.48
CA ASP A 271 24.73 -25.03 -18.93
C ASP A 271 24.64 -26.48 -19.45
N GLY A 272 24.56 -27.45 -18.55
CA GLY A 272 24.59 -28.89 -18.83
C GLY A 272 25.93 -29.44 -19.29
N LEU A 273 26.96 -28.60 -19.39
CA LEU A 273 28.32 -28.99 -19.72
C LEU A 273 29.24 -28.89 -18.49
N HIS A 274 29.00 -27.87 -17.66
CA HIS A 274 29.70 -27.62 -16.42
C HIS A 274 28.89 -28.08 -15.20
N ALA A 275 29.59 -28.24 -14.07
CA ALA A 275 28.93 -28.53 -12.80
C ALA A 275 27.97 -27.38 -12.41
N ALA A 276 26.82 -27.74 -11.84
CA ALA A 276 25.88 -26.74 -11.38
C ALA A 276 26.50 -25.88 -10.27
N ARG A 277 26.33 -24.57 -10.40
CA ARG A 277 26.80 -23.56 -9.46
C ARG A 277 25.63 -23.16 -8.56
N ASP A 278 25.80 -23.37 -7.26
CA ASP A 278 24.93 -22.78 -6.25
C ASP A 278 25.32 -21.31 -6.04
N VAL A 279 24.34 -20.41 -6.08
CA VAL A 279 24.51 -19.00 -5.72
C VAL A 279 24.00 -18.82 -4.30
N ALA A 280 24.85 -18.29 -3.42
CA ALA A 280 24.46 -18.01 -2.05
C ALA A 280 23.34 -16.95 -2.04
N LEU A 281 22.31 -17.16 -1.23
CA LEU A 281 21.17 -16.24 -1.20
C LEU A 281 21.56 -14.87 -0.62
N ASP A 282 22.58 -14.82 0.24
CA ASP A 282 23.17 -13.60 0.80
C ASP A 282 24.32 -13.02 -0.06
N ASP A 283 24.50 -13.53 -1.28
CA ASP A 283 25.54 -13.03 -2.19
C ASP A 283 25.40 -11.53 -2.43
N ALA A 284 26.52 -10.82 -2.33
CA ALA A 284 26.60 -9.36 -2.42
C ALA A 284 26.21 -8.81 -3.81
N CYS A 285 26.14 -9.64 -4.85
CA CYS A 285 25.68 -9.21 -6.16
C CYS A 285 24.15 -9.14 -6.28
N LEU A 286 23.41 -9.89 -5.44
CA LEU A 286 21.95 -9.88 -5.38
C LEU A 286 21.50 -8.68 -4.55
N THR A 287 21.37 -7.52 -5.19
CA THR A 287 21.08 -6.25 -4.51
C THR A 287 19.73 -5.70 -4.94
N GLU A 288 19.67 -5.16 -6.15
CA GLU A 288 18.52 -4.46 -6.71
C GLU A 288 17.29 -5.38 -6.78
N GLY A 289 16.26 -5.03 -6.02
CA GLY A 289 15.00 -5.77 -5.97
C GLY A 289 15.03 -7.07 -5.17
N PHE A 290 16.04 -7.29 -4.31
CA PHE A 290 16.04 -8.35 -3.32
C PHE A 290 15.95 -7.77 -1.90
N HIS A 291 15.13 -8.39 -1.04
CA HIS A 291 15.10 -8.06 0.38
C HIS A 291 16.35 -8.58 1.10
N ILE A 292 16.55 -8.19 2.36
CA ILE A 292 17.62 -8.75 3.20
C ILE A 292 17.45 -10.28 3.28
N ALA A 293 18.55 -11.01 3.15
CA ALA A 293 18.55 -12.47 3.27
C ALA A 293 18.16 -12.89 4.69
N GLU A 294 17.29 -13.88 4.78
CA GLU A 294 16.88 -14.52 6.02
C GLU A 294 17.61 -15.87 6.15
N VAL A 295 17.48 -16.54 7.29
CA VAL A 295 18.34 -17.70 7.65
C VAL A 295 18.35 -18.81 6.60
N ASP A 296 17.20 -19.13 6.01
CA ASP A 296 17.00 -20.25 5.09
C ASP A 296 16.38 -19.85 3.74
N HIS A 297 16.17 -18.55 3.51
CA HIS A 297 15.53 -18.07 2.30
C HIS A 297 15.78 -16.57 2.07
N ARG A 298 15.41 -16.10 0.88
CA ARG A 298 15.43 -14.68 0.56
C ARG A 298 14.24 -14.28 -0.29
N TRP A 299 13.61 -13.17 0.08
CA TRP A 299 12.48 -12.64 -0.68
C TRP A 299 12.94 -11.78 -1.85
N THR A 300 12.29 -11.95 -3.00
CA THR A 300 12.35 -10.98 -4.11
C THR A 300 11.37 -9.83 -3.86
N GLY A 301 11.61 -8.68 -4.48
CA GLY A 301 10.62 -7.62 -4.69
C GLY A 301 9.88 -7.85 -6.01
N GLY A 302 9.23 -6.81 -6.55
CA GLY A 302 8.45 -6.93 -7.80
C GLY A 302 9.30 -7.08 -9.07
N ARG A 303 10.54 -6.62 -9.00
CA ARG A 303 11.51 -6.69 -10.08
C ARG A 303 12.91 -6.76 -9.48
N ALA A 304 13.58 -7.90 -9.65
CA ALA A 304 14.88 -8.20 -9.04
C ALA A 304 15.95 -8.42 -10.11
N ARG A 305 17.10 -7.75 -10.00
CA ARG A 305 18.16 -7.81 -11.00
C ARG A 305 19.07 -9.02 -10.77
N LEU A 306 19.24 -9.83 -11.80
CA LEU A 306 20.20 -10.93 -11.81
C LEU A 306 21.43 -10.49 -12.63
N PRO A 307 22.60 -10.23 -12.00
CA PRO A 307 23.77 -9.76 -12.72
C PRO A 307 24.41 -10.87 -13.56
N SER A 308 24.96 -10.50 -14.72
CA SER A 308 25.58 -11.44 -15.67
C SER A 308 26.77 -12.20 -15.10
N ASP A 309 27.42 -11.65 -14.08
CA ASP A 309 28.53 -12.29 -13.37
C ASP A 309 28.14 -13.64 -12.73
N LEU A 310 26.84 -13.84 -12.47
CA LEU A 310 26.33 -15.10 -11.94
C LEU A 310 26.57 -16.28 -12.91
N TRP A 311 26.48 -16.05 -14.22
CA TRP A 311 26.70 -17.05 -15.26
C TRP A 311 27.99 -16.83 -16.06
N ALA A 312 28.92 -16.03 -15.55
CA ALA A 312 30.24 -15.87 -16.16
C ALA A 312 30.94 -17.23 -16.29
N GLY A 313 31.42 -17.55 -17.50
CA GLY A 313 32.12 -18.79 -17.82
C GLY A 313 31.21 -19.94 -18.27
N LEU A 314 29.88 -19.81 -18.16
CA LEU A 314 28.95 -20.74 -18.80
C LEU A 314 28.82 -20.42 -20.30
N ILE A 315 28.46 -21.41 -21.11
CA ILE A 315 28.38 -21.27 -22.57
C ILE A 315 27.02 -21.73 -23.12
N GLY A 316 26.64 -21.19 -24.27
CA GLY A 316 25.39 -21.58 -24.94
C GLY A 316 24.15 -21.17 -24.14
N THR A 317 23.36 -22.15 -23.72
CA THR A 317 22.12 -21.93 -22.95
C THR A 317 22.36 -22.19 -21.48
N VAL A 318 22.15 -21.17 -20.66
CA VAL A 318 22.18 -21.24 -19.20
C VAL A 318 20.79 -21.63 -18.69
N ARG A 319 20.77 -22.55 -17.75
CA ARG A 319 19.60 -22.97 -16.97
C ARG A 319 19.69 -22.29 -15.62
N LEU A 320 18.80 -21.34 -15.37
CA LEU A 320 18.59 -20.75 -14.05
C LEU A 320 17.46 -21.51 -13.37
N ARG A 321 17.76 -22.26 -12.31
CA ARG A 321 16.75 -22.91 -11.47
C ARG A 321 16.60 -22.18 -10.15
N LEU A 322 15.36 -21.84 -9.84
CA LEU A 322 14.91 -21.23 -8.60
C LEU A 322 14.07 -22.24 -7.85
N ASP A 323 14.41 -22.52 -6.60
CA ASP A 323 13.58 -23.30 -5.69
C ASP A 323 12.97 -22.37 -4.64
N LEU A 324 11.68 -22.56 -4.36
CA LEU A 324 10.96 -21.78 -3.37
C LEU A 324 10.96 -22.48 -2.00
N ARG A 325 10.98 -21.69 -0.92
CA ARG A 325 10.84 -22.18 0.45
C ARG A 325 9.45 -22.77 0.72
N GLY A 326 8.44 -22.22 0.07
CA GLY A 326 7.04 -22.56 0.30
C GLY A 326 6.12 -22.01 -0.79
N PRO A 327 4.80 -22.13 -0.60
CA PRO A 327 3.82 -21.61 -1.56
C PRO A 327 3.90 -20.09 -1.69
N SER A 328 3.29 -19.57 -2.75
CA SER A 328 3.12 -18.13 -2.97
C SER A 328 2.38 -17.46 -1.81
N LEU A 329 2.58 -16.16 -1.65
CA LEU A 329 1.74 -15.37 -0.75
C LEU A 329 0.30 -15.29 -1.31
N PRO A 330 -0.74 -15.44 -0.46
CA PRO A 330 -2.11 -15.28 -0.92
C PRO A 330 -2.34 -13.86 -1.41
N ARG A 331 -3.16 -13.67 -2.43
CA ARG A 331 -3.56 -12.37 -2.99
C ARG A 331 -5.08 -12.24 -3.04
N TRP A 332 -5.53 -11.00 -2.95
CA TRP A 332 -6.95 -10.69 -3.10
C TRP A 332 -7.33 -10.67 -4.57
N GLU A 333 -8.41 -11.37 -4.89
CA GLU A 333 -9.06 -11.36 -6.20
C GLU A 333 -10.32 -10.52 -6.14
N THR A 334 -10.52 -9.73 -7.19
CA THR A 334 -11.68 -8.86 -7.30
C THR A 334 -12.94 -9.69 -7.59
N PRO A 335 -14.12 -9.24 -7.15
CA PRO A 335 -15.38 -9.91 -7.49
C PRO A 335 -15.58 -10.14 -8.99
N ASP A 336 -15.11 -9.21 -9.83
CA ASP A 336 -15.24 -9.28 -11.30
C ASP A 336 -14.28 -10.30 -11.94
N ALA A 337 -13.09 -10.50 -11.36
CA ALA A 337 -12.14 -11.52 -11.85
C ALA A 337 -12.62 -12.94 -11.53
N ALA A 338 -13.20 -13.14 -10.34
CA ALA A 338 -13.69 -14.44 -9.88
C ALA A 338 -14.89 -14.96 -10.70
N ALA A 339 -15.68 -14.08 -11.33
CA ALA A 339 -16.76 -14.45 -12.23
C ALA A 339 -16.22 -14.98 -13.57
N THR A 340 -15.16 -14.37 -14.09
CA THR A 340 -14.54 -14.74 -15.38
C THR A 340 -13.83 -16.10 -15.29
N GLU A 341 -13.11 -16.38 -14.19
CA GLU A 341 -12.47 -17.69 -13.99
C GLU A 341 -13.46 -18.84 -13.72
N ALA A 342 -14.61 -18.54 -13.10
CA ALA A 342 -15.65 -19.54 -12.86
C ALA A 342 -16.35 -19.96 -14.15
N GLU A 343 -16.51 -19.04 -15.11
CA GLU A 343 -17.02 -19.32 -16.44
C GLU A 343 -16.02 -20.13 -17.29
N ASP A 344 -14.73 -19.80 -17.24
CA ASP A 344 -13.69 -20.52 -17.97
C ASP A 344 -13.44 -21.95 -17.44
N ARG A 345 -13.65 -22.22 -16.14
CA ARG A 345 -13.59 -23.60 -15.59
C ARG A 345 -14.84 -24.44 -15.88
N ALA A 346 -15.93 -23.81 -16.32
CA ALA A 346 -17.18 -24.49 -16.65
C ALA A 346 -17.34 -24.78 -18.15
N ALA A 347 -16.45 -24.26 -19.00
CA ALA A 347 -16.40 -24.43 -20.45
C ALA A 347 -15.47 -25.58 -20.89
#